data_AF-A0A812L500-F1
#
_entry.id   AF-A0A812L500-F1
#
_cell.length_a   1.000
_cell.length_b   1.000
_cell.length_c   1.000
_cell.angle_alpha   90.00
_cell.angle_beta   90.00
_cell.angle_gamma   90.00
#
_symmetry.space_group_name_H-M   'P 1'
#
loop_
_entity.id
_entity.type
_entity.pdbx_description
1 polymer ?
#
loop_
_entity_poly.entity_id
_entity_poly.type
_entity_poly.pdbx_seq_one_letter_code
_entity_poly.pdbx_strand_id
1 'polypeptide(L)'
;MDKPEMIQPDIMHCYNLGFGKDLAASGVIAVTDAGFFGEGSIPLRLEKAFVAFMSWCENNAYTSSIKEFDLKKTFKMKQRRWPVGCGKAYDVALVSKWLEGLSDSLELLHFTLESGNRFFRTIYNQGAWIPVEVARTAVQNGYNLIEC
;
A
#
# COMPACT_ATOMS: atom_id res chain seq x y z
N MET A 1 14.18 21.03 -14.85
CA MET A 1 14.84 20.74 -16.14
C MET A 1 14.08 19.59 -16.76
N ASP A 2 13.42 19.82 -17.90
CA ASP A 2 12.81 18.74 -18.68
C ASP A 2 13.92 17.92 -19.35
N LYS A 3 13.91 16.62 -19.10
CA LYS A 3 14.78 15.61 -19.75
C LYS A 3 13.88 14.61 -20.48
N PRO A 4 13.37 14.95 -21.68
CA PRO A 4 12.40 14.12 -22.40
C PRO A 4 12.94 12.72 -22.76
N GLU A 5 14.26 12.51 -22.69
CA GLU A 5 14.95 11.24 -22.84
C GLU A 5 14.90 10.34 -21.60
N MET A 6 14.37 10.84 -20.48
CA MET A 6 14.26 10.11 -19.21
C MET A 6 12.80 10.04 -18.75
N ILE A 7 12.40 8.86 -18.29
CA ILE A 7 11.10 8.62 -17.66
C ILE A 7 11.33 8.51 -16.15
N GLN A 8 10.55 9.27 -15.38
CA GLN A 8 10.40 9.02 -13.95
C GLN A 8 9.23 8.06 -13.76
N PRO A 9 9.48 6.78 -13.43
CA PRO A 9 8.39 5.83 -13.20
C PRO A 9 7.57 6.26 -11.98
N ASP A 10 6.24 6.10 -12.05
CA ASP A 10 5.38 6.23 -10.87
C ASP A 10 5.53 4.98 -10.01
N ILE A 11 6.55 4.99 -9.14
CA ILE A 11 6.92 3.84 -8.32
C ILE A 11 5.82 3.51 -7.29
N MET A 12 5.10 4.53 -6.81
CA MET A 12 3.94 4.30 -5.95
C MET A 12 2.85 3.53 -6.70
N HIS A 13 2.61 3.87 -7.97
CA HIS A 13 1.69 3.10 -8.80
C HIS A 13 2.18 1.67 -9.04
N CYS A 14 3.47 1.47 -9.33
CA CYS A 14 4.07 0.14 -9.49
C CYS A 14 3.94 -0.71 -8.21
N TYR A 15 4.20 -0.13 -7.05
CA TYR A 15 4.03 -0.79 -5.76
C TYR A 15 2.59 -1.23 -5.52
N ASN A 16 1.65 -0.34 -5.80
CA ASN A 16 0.22 -0.61 -5.69
C ASN A 16 -0.24 -1.71 -6.67
N LEU A 17 0.27 -1.72 -7.91
CA LEU A 17 -0.03 -2.75 -8.90
C LEU A 17 0.59 -4.11 -8.57
N GLY A 18 1.77 -4.10 -7.94
CA GLY A 18 2.41 -5.28 -7.39
C GLY A 18 1.70 -5.77 -6.13
N PHE A 19 2.44 -5.89 -5.03
CA PHE A 19 1.93 -6.48 -3.79
C PHE A 19 1.46 -5.46 -2.76
N GLY A 20 1.66 -4.15 -2.99
CA GLY A 20 1.47 -3.12 -1.96
C GLY A 20 0.04 -3.02 -1.44
N LYS A 21 -0.96 -3.14 -2.33
CA LYS A 21 -2.37 -3.14 -1.94
C LYS A 21 -2.73 -4.35 -1.06
N ASP A 22 -2.15 -5.52 -1.36
CA ASP A 22 -2.42 -6.77 -0.65
C ASP A 22 -1.69 -6.78 0.70
N LEU A 23 -0.46 -6.22 0.75
CA LEU A 23 0.27 -5.99 1.99
C LEU A 23 -0.50 -5.04 2.90
N ALA A 24 -0.96 -3.89 2.39
CA ALA A 24 -1.72 -2.92 3.17
C ALA A 24 -3.01 -3.55 3.75
N ALA A 25 -3.78 -4.26 2.92
CA ALA A 25 -5.00 -4.93 3.36
C ALA A 25 -4.72 -6.03 4.41
N SER A 26 -3.69 -6.85 4.16
CA SER A 26 -3.27 -7.91 5.10
C SER A 26 -2.78 -7.32 6.42
N GLY A 27 -2.04 -6.21 6.37
CA GLY A 27 -1.57 -5.50 7.55
C GLY A 27 -2.71 -4.99 8.40
N VAL A 28 -3.72 -4.33 7.80
CA VAL A 28 -4.92 -3.88 8.53
C VAL A 28 -5.64 -5.05 9.21
N ILE A 29 -5.84 -6.15 8.50
CA ILE A 29 -6.47 -7.34 9.09
C ILE A 29 -5.61 -7.93 10.21
N ALA A 30 -4.30 -8.02 10.02
CA ALA A 30 -3.37 -8.55 11.02
C ALA A 30 -3.38 -7.73 12.33
N VAL A 31 -3.30 -6.40 12.26
CA VAL A 31 -3.38 -5.56 13.47
C VAL A 31 -4.76 -5.61 14.12
N THR A 32 -5.82 -5.77 13.31
CA THR A 32 -7.19 -5.93 13.80
C THR A 32 -7.35 -7.24 14.56
N ASP A 33 -6.87 -8.34 14.00
CA ASP A 33 -6.89 -9.68 14.59
C ASP A 33 -6.04 -9.75 15.86
N ALA A 34 -4.90 -9.06 15.88
CA ALA A 34 -4.03 -8.92 17.06
C ALA A 34 -4.64 -8.09 18.19
N GLY A 35 -5.83 -7.49 18.00
CA GLY A 35 -6.58 -6.83 19.07
C GLY A 35 -6.22 -5.37 19.33
N PHE A 36 -5.49 -4.72 18.42
CA PHE A 36 -5.09 -3.31 18.57
C PHE A 36 -6.27 -2.34 18.72
N PHE A 37 -7.43 -2.71 18.19
CA PHE A 37 -8.64 -1.89 18.22
C PHE A 37 -9.67 -2.38 19.25
N GLY A 38 -9.19 -3.08 20.29
CA GLY A 38 -10.00 -3.61 21.39
C GLY A 38 -10.84 -4.83 20.98
N GLU A 39 -11.86 -5.11 21.80
CA GLU A 39 -12.71 -6.29 21.62
C GLU A 39 -13.88 -6.05 20.65
N GLY A 40 -14.49 -7.16 20.21
CA GLY A 40 -15.69 -7.18 19.39
C GLY A 40 -15.58 -8.10 18.17
N SER A 41 -16.62 -8.08 17.34
CA SER A 41 -16.61 -8.76 16.05
C SER A 41 -15.58 -8.13 15.10
N ILE A 42 -15.11 -8.88 14.10
CA ILE A 42 -14.17 -8.36 13.09
C ILE A 42 -14.70 -7.08 12.42
N PRO A 43 -15.98 -7.00 11.97
CA PRO A 43 -16.50 -5.77 11.37
C PRO A 43 -16.41 -4.56 12.31
N LEU A 44 -16.75 -4.73 13.59
CA LEU A 44 -16.66 -3.64 14.57
C LEU A 44 -15.21 -3.20 14.80
N ARG A 45 -14.27 -4.15 14.88
CA ARG A 45 -12.85 -3.83 15.04
C ARG A 45 -12.27 -3.15 13.80
N LEU A 46 -12.71 -3.51 12.60
CA LEU A 46 -12.35 -2.83 11.35
C LEU A 46 -12.91 -1.41 11.26
N GLU A 47 -14.14 -1.18 11.75
CA GLU A 47 -14.71 0.16 11.85
C GLU A 47 -13.86 1.05 12.78
N LYS A 48 -13.48 0.53 13.95
CA LYS A 48 -12.55 1.22 14.87
C LYS A 48 -11.18 1.48 14.23
N ALA A 49 -10.65 0.50 13.49
CA ALA A 49 -9.41 0.65 12.74
C ALA A 49 -9.51 1.77 11.69
N PHE A 50 -10.64 1.87 10.99
CA PHE A 50 -10.89 2.91 10.00
C PHE A 50 -10.96 4.30 10.65
N VAL A 51 -11.66 4.43 11.79
CA VAL A 51 -11.70 5.68 12.56
C VAL A 51 -10.29 6.10 13.02
N ALA A 52 -9.49 5.15 13.51
CA ALA A 52 -8.11 5.41 13.91
C ALA A 52 -7.23 5.85 12.72
N PHE A 53 -7.38 5.22 11.56
CA PHE A 53 -6.69 5.60 10.33
C PHE A 53 -7.07 7.00 9.84
N MET A 54 -8.36 7.33 9.83
CA MET A 54 -8.83 8.66 9.42
C MET A 54 -8.35 9.75 10.39
N SER A 55 -8.40 9.50 11.70
CA SER A 55 -7.85 10.41 12.70
C SER A 55 -6.34 10.62 12.51
N TRP A 56 -5.59 9.55 12.22
CA TRP A 56 -4.18 9.66 11.87
C TRP A 56 -3.95 10.50 10.60
N CYS A 57 -4.79 10.33 9.57
CA CYS A 57 -4.71 11.13 8.35
C CYS A 57 -4.94 12.62 8.65
N GLU A 58 -5.99 12.95 9.42
CA GLU A 58 -6.32 14.33 9.83
C GLU A 58 -5.16 14.97 10.60
N ASN A 59 -4.61 14.27 11.59
CA ASN A 59 -3.48 14.75 12.40
C ASN A 59 -2.19 14.98 11.59
N ASN A 60 -2.04 14.34 10.44
CA ASN A 60 -0.88 14.45 9.56
C ASN A 60 -1.16 15.24 8.26
N ALA A 61 -2.32 15.90 8.16
CA ALA A 61 -2.76 16.64 6.97
C ALA A 61 -2.80 15.80 5.68
N TYR A 62 -3.18 14.52 5.79
CA TYR A 62 -3.42 13.64 4.66
C TYR A 62 -4.92 13.52 4.36
N THR A 63 -5.26 13.23 3.11
CA THR A 63 -6.64 12.97 2.69
C THR A 63 -6.74 11.56 2.11
N SER A 64 -7.68 10.74 2.58
CA SER A 64 -7.90 9.41 2.00
C SER A 64 -9.16 9.37 1.16
N SER A 65 -9.14 8.60 0.08
CA SER A 65 -10.34 8.30 -0.71
C SER A 65 -11.10 7.08 -0.21
N ILE A 66 -10.49 6.29 0.69
CA ILE A 66 -11.11 5.12 1.33
C ILE A 66 -12.30 5.59 2.18
N LYS A 67 -13.43 4.87 2.06
CA LYS A 67 -14.68 5.22 2.76
C LYS A 67 -14.99 4.35 3.98
N GLU A 68 -14.44 3.15 4.01
CA GLU A 68 -14.59 2.20 5.11
C GLU A 68 -13.52 1.11 5.01
N PHE A 69 -13.20 0.45 6.13
CA PHE A 69 -12.53 -0.84 6.13
C PHE A 69 -13.57 -1.94 6.29
N ASP A 70 -13.80 -2.68 5.21
CA ASP A 70 -14.71 -3.82 5.18
C ASP A 70 -14.06 -5.03 4.50
N LEU A 71 -14.29 -6.22 5.06
CA LEU A 71 -13.71 -7.46 4.54
C LEU A 71 -14.10 -7.72 3.08
N LYS A 72 -15.35 -7.46 2.70
CA LYS A 72 -15.88 -7.85 1.39
C LYS A 72 -15.74 -6.74 0.36
N LYS A 73 -16.07 -5.51 0.73
CA LYS A 73 -16.05 -4.35 -0.18
C LYS A 73 -14.64 -3.81 -0.34
N THR A 74 -13.97 -3.53 0.78
CA THR A 74 -12.65 -2.87 0.77
C THR A 74 -11.53 -3.87 0.53
N PHE A 75 -11.55 -5.02 1.20
CA PHE A 75 -10.46 -6.00 1.14
C PHE A 75 -10.77 -7.22 0.27
N LYS A 76 -11.95 -7.25 -0.40
CA LYS A 76 -12.35 -8.30 -1.36
C LYS A 76 -12.10 -9.73 -0.88
N MET A 77 -12.13 -9.93 0.43
CA MET A 77 -11.76 -11.18 1.07
C MET A 77 -12.89 -12.18 0.88
N LYS A 78 -12.65 -13.16 0.02
CA LYS A 78 -13.49 -14.36 -0.13
C LYS A 78 -13.00 -15.40 0.87
N GLN A 79 -13.91 -16.21 1.42
CA GLN A 79 -13.60 -17.18 2.48
C GLN A 79 -12.26 -17.92 2.26
N ARG A 80 -11.39 -17.92 3.28
CA ARG A 80 -10.06 -18.57 3.30
C ARG A 80 -9.06 -18.11 2.24
N ARG A 81 -9.24 -16.93 1.64
CA ARG A 81 -8.25 -16.31 0.74
C ARG A 81 -7.62 -15.08 1.36
N TRP A 82 -6.41 -14.77 0.90
CA TRP A 82 -5.72 -13.53 1.21
C TRP A 82 -6.55 -12.32 0.80
N PRO A 83 -6.56 -11.25 1.61
CA PRO A 83 -7.26 -10.03 1.26
C PRO A 83 -6.59 -9.38 0.05
N VAL A 84 -7.40 -8.80 -0.82
CA VAL A 84 -6.94 -8.01 -1.95
C VAL A 84 -7.36 -6.58 -1.70
N GLY A 85 -6.38 -5.71 -1.44
CA GLY A 85 -6.65 -4.32 -1.15
C GLY A 85 -7.40 -3.62 -2.29
N CYS A 86 -8.31 -2.73 -1.92
CA CYS A 86 -8.87 -1.74 -2.81
C CYS A 86 -8.33 -0.36 -2.44
N GLY A 87 -8.09 0.47 -3.44
CA GLY A 87 -7.61 1.82 -3.23
C GLY A 87 -6.74 2.31 -4.38
N LYS A 88 -6.52 3.62 -4.43
CA LYS A 88 -5.51 4.21 -5.30
C LYS A 88 -4.14 4.00 -4.68
N ALA A 89 -3.08 4.11 -5.49
CA ALA A 89 -1.71 3.98 -5.02
C ALA A 89 -1.39 4.88 -3.81
N TYR A 90 -1.92 6.10 -3.82
CA TYR A 90 -1.80 7.05 -2.73
C TYR A 90 -2.42 6.52 -1.42
N ASP A 91 -3.64 5.97 -1.47
CA ASP A 91 -4.29 5.42 -0.28
C ASP A 91 -3.52 4.22 0.29
N VAL A 92 -2.99 3.37 -0.58
CA VAL A 92 -2.15 2.23 -0.18
C VAL A 92 -0.86 2.69 0.50
N ALA A 93 -0.23 3.74 0.01
CA ALA A 93 0.93 4.34 0.66
C ALA A 93 0.57 4.93 2.04
N LEU A 94 -0.57 5.61 2.17
CA LEU A 94 -1.05 6.14 3.45
C LEU A 94 -1.30 5.03 4.47
N VAL A 95 -2.01 3.96 4.08
CA VAL A 95 -2.28 2.81 4.96
C VAL A 95 -0.98 2.12 5.36
N SER A 96 -0.05 1.93 4.42
CA SER A 96 1.26 1.32 4.70
C SER A 96 2.06 2.15 5.71
N LYS A 97 2.09 3.47 5.55
CA LYS A 97 2.77 4.40 6.46
C LYS A 97 2.11 4.45 7.84
N TRP A 98 0.78 4.40 7.89
CA TRP A 98 0.05 4.34 9.16
C TRP A 98 0.36 3.05 9.93
N LEU A 99 0.34 1.90 9.23
CA LEU A 99 0.64 0.61 9.82
C LEU A 99 2.09 0.48 10.32
N GLU A 100 3.06 1.13 9.67
CA GLU A 100 4.46 1.19 10.12
C GLU A 100 4.53 1.67 11.58
N GLY A 101 3.77 2.72 11.92
CA GLY A 101 3.74 3.30 13.27
C GLY A 101 2.88 2.54 14.30
N LEU A 102 2.14 1.50 13.88
CA LEU A 102 1.34 0.66 14.77
C LEU A 102 1.96 -0.72 15.02
N SER A 103 2.82 -1.18 14.12
CA SER A 103 3.20 -2.59 14.01
C SER A 103 4.45 -2.98 14.80
N ASP A 104 4.92 -2.17 15.76
CA ASP A 104 6.13 -2.48 16.55
C ASP A 104 6.07 -3.86 17.22
N SER A 105 4.87 -4.34 17.57
CA SER A 105 4.64 -5.69 18.13
C SER A 105 4.35 -6.78 17.10
N LEU A 106 4.37 -6.47 15.80
CA LEU A 106 4.29 -7.38 14.66
C LEU A 106 5.57 -7.26 13.81
N GLU A 107 6.69 -7.74 14.33
CA GLU A 107 8.05 -7.54 13.80
C GLU A 107 8.17 -7.72 12.28
N LEU A 108 7.60 -8.78 11.71
CA LEU A 108 7.68 -9.04 10.27
C LEU A 108 6.90 -8.01 9.44
N LEU A 109 5.73 -7.59 9.92
CA LEU A 109 4.92 -6.56 9.26
C LEU A 109 5.65 -5.21 9.32
N HIS A 110 6.16 -4.85 10.49
CA HIS A 110 6.93 -3.64 10.69
C HIS A 110 8.15 -3.60 9.78
N PHE A 111 8.99 -4.64 9.81
CA PHE A 111 10.17 -4.73 8.96
C PHE A 111 9.84 -4.57 7.47
N THR A 112 8.75 -5.21 7.00
CA THR A 112 8.33 -5.13 5.60
C THR A 112 7.89 -3.71 5.23
N LEU A 113 7.08 -3.07 6.08
CA LEU A 113 6.57 -1.72 5.86
C LEU A 113 7.68 -0.67 5.94
N GLU A 114 8.54 -0.74 6.96
CA GLU A 114 9.69 0.14 7.12
C GLU A 114 10.63 0.03 5.92
N SER A 115 10.98 -1.19 5.51
CA SER A 115 11.85 -1.44 4.36
C SER A 115 11.27 -0.87 3.07
N GLY A 116 9.96 -1.06 2.83
CA GLY A 116 9.25 -0.49 1.68
C GLY A 116 9.25 1.04 1.72
N ASN A 117 8.89 1.64 2.85
CA ASN A 117 8.83 3.10 3.00
C ASN A 117 10.21 3.75 2.92
N ARG A 118 11.26 3.07 3.40
CA ARG A 118 12.65 3.50 3.23
C ARG A 118 13.08 3.44 1.77
N PHE A 119 12.74 2.38 1.05
CA PHE A 119 12.99 2.26 -0.39
C PHE A 119 12.36 3.43 -1.16
N PHE A 120 11.07 3.73 -0.95
CA PHE A 120 10.43 4.87 -1.62
C PHE A 120 11.13 6.19 -1.29
N ARG A 121 11.40 6.46 -0.01
CA ARG A 121 12.10 7.68 0.41
C ARG A 121 13.44 7.83 -0.29
N THR A 122 14.25 6.77 -0.32
CA THR A 122 15.56 6.78 -0.98
C THR A 122 15.42 7.07 -2.48
N ILE A 123 14.51 6.38 -3.16
CA ILE A 123 14.37 6.53 -4.61
C ILE A 123 13.81 7.91 -4.99
N TYR A 124 12.81 8.42 -4.26
CA TYR A 124 12.28 9.77 -4.53
C TYR A 124 13.31 10.86 -4.24
N ASN A 125 14.12 10.71 -3.18
CA ASN A 125 15.17 11.66 -2.85
C ASN A 125 16.31 11.66 -3.87
N GLN A 126 16.65 10.50 -4.43
CA GLN A 126 17.70 10.37 -5.45
C GLN A 126 17.19 10.72 -6.86
N GLY A 127 15.87 10.63 -7.08
CA GLY A 127 15.25 10.72 -8.40
C GLY A 127 15.64 9.51 -9.25
N ALA A 128 14.91 8.39 -9.15
CA ALA A 128 15.07 7.33 -10.14
C ALA A 128 14.57 7.81 -11.51
N TRP A 129 15.49 7.85 -12.46
CA TRP A 129 15.23 8.16 -13.85
C TRP A 129 15.65 6.97 -14.70
N ILE A 130 14.76 6.51 -15.57
CA ILE A 130 15.04 5.42 -16.51
C ILE A 130 15.15 6.03 -17.91
N PRO A 131 16.21 5.75 -18.68
CA PRO A 131 16.26 6.16 -20.08
C PRO A 131 15.06 5.62 -20.86
N VAL A 132 14.45 6.45 -21.70
CA VAL A 132 13.24 6.10 -22.47
C VAL A 132 13.41 4.80 -23.26
N GLU A 133 14.58 4.57 -23.86
CA GLU A 133 14.82 3.34 -24.65
C GLU A 133 14.80 2.08 -23.78
N VAL A 134 15.37 2.14 -22.57
CA VAL A 134 15.31 1.01 -21.61
C VAL A 134 13.87 0.74 -21.19
N ALA A 135 13.10 1.80 -20.92
CA ALA A 135 11.69 1.67 -20.58
C ALA A 135 10.86 1.08 -21.75
N ARG A 136 11.11 1.52 -22.99
CA ARG A 136 10.44 0.97 -24.18
C ARG A 136 10.73 -0.51 -24.39
N THR A 137 11.99 -0.93 -24.26
CA THR A 137 12.37 -2.35 -24.36
C THR A 137 11.69 -3.18 -23.27
N ALA A 138 11.65 -2.68 -22.03
CA ALA A 138 10.98 -3.36 -20.93
C ALA A 138 9.47 -3.50 -21.17
N VAL A 139 8.82 -2.45 -21.69
CA VAL A 139 7.40 -2.48 -22.06
C VAL A 139 7.14 -3.49 -23.18
N GLN A 140 7.92 -3.45 -24.28
CA GLN A 140 7.78 -4.39 -25.40
C GLN A 140 7.95 -5.84 -24.94
N ASN A 141 8.99 -6.13 -24.16
CA ASN A 141 9.23 -7.47 -23.63
C ASN A 141 8.18 -7.89 -22.61
N GLY A 142 7.66 -6.96 -21.80
CA GLY A 142 6.60 -7.21 -20.83
C GLY A 142 5.25 -7.51 -21.47
N TYR A 143 4.87 -6.81 -22.54
CA TYR A 143 3.67 -7.13 -23.31
C TYR A 143 3.73 -8.52 -23.93
N ASN A 144 4.89 -8.92 -24.46
CA ASN A 144 5.08 -10.25 -25.05
C ASN A 144 4.95 -11.40 -24.03
N LEU A 145 5.17 -11.14 -22.74
CA LEU A 145 4.97 -12.12 -21.67
C LEU A 145 3.49 -12.35 -21.32
N ILE A 146 2.59 -11.43 -21.68
CA ILE A 146 1.14 -11.55 -21.45
C ILE A 146 0.46 -12.33 -22.59
N GLU A 147 1.12 -12.45 -23.75
CA GLU A 147 0.63 -13.19 -24.91
C GLU A 147 1.08 -14.67 -24.96
N CYS A 148 1.79 -15.14 -23.93
CA CYS A 148 2.22 -16.54 -23.75
C CYS A 148 1.34 -17.27 -22.73
#